data_AF-A0A0D9AVF9-F1
#
_entry.id   AF-A0A0D9AVF9-F1
#
_cell.length_a   1.000
_cell.length_b   1.000
_cell.length_c   1.000
_cell.angle_alpha   90.00
_cell.angle_beta   90.00
_cell.angle_gamma   90.00
#
_symmetry.space_group_name_H-M   'P 1'
#
loop_
_entity.id
_entity.type
_entity.pdbx_description
1 polymer ?
#
loop_
_entity_poly.entity_id
_entity_poly.type
_entity_poly.pdbx_seq_one_letter_code
_entity_poly.pdbx_strand_id
1 'polypeptide(L)'
;MPTHARLAWLFIFVLASPLSQAETLRCGSQLISTGDRTFEVERKCGTPVQRDLIGHTLGPYARQELVIEEWLYGPNNGMFSILTFQGNRLVRIESRRDH
;
A
#
# COMPACT_ATOMS: atom_id res chain seq x y z
N MET A 1 0.94 14.09 -51.85
CA MET A 1 0.83 12.87 -51.00
C MET A 1 1.54 13.12 -49.67
N PRO A 2 0.86 13.52 -48.58
CA PRO A 2 1.43 13.42 -47.23
C PRO A 2 0.39 12.85 -46.24
N THR A 3 -0.08 11.63 -46.46
CA THR A 3 -1.02 10.93 -45.56
C THR A 3 -0.32 10.12 -44.47
N HIS A 4 0.98 9.81 -44.62
CA HIS A 4 1.75 9.02 -43.67
C HIS A 4 2.17 9.80 -42.40
N ALA A 5 2.33 11.13 -42.49
CA ALA A 5 2.74 11.96 -41.36
C ALA A 5 1.67 12.08 -40.26
N ARG A 6 0.38 11.95 -40.62
CA ARG A 6 -0.75 12.04 -39.66
C ARG A 6 -0.92 10.74 -38.85
N LEU A 7 -0.59 9.59 -39.43
CA LEU A 7 -0.69 8.29 -38.76
C LEU A 7 0.46 8.09 -37.75
N ALA A 8 1.65 8.61 -38.05
CA ALA A 8 2.80 8.53 -37.14
C ALA A 8 2.58 9.30 -35.82
N TRP A 9 1.79 10.38 -35.85
CA TRP A 9 1.54 11.21 -34.67
C TRP A 9 0.51 10.60 -33.70
N LEU A 10 -0.45 9.81 -34.21
CA LEU A 10 -1.41 9.07 -33.40
C LEU A 10 -0.80 7.86 -32.66
N PHE A 11 0.33 7.32 -33.14
CA PHE A 11 0.98 6.16 -32.52
C PHE A 11 1.80 6.49 -31.27
N ILE A 12 2.21 7.75 -31.09
CA ILE A 12 3.09 8.17 -29.99
C ILE A 12 2.30 8.37 -28.67
N PHE A 13 1.00 8.61 -28.72
CA PHE A 13 0.21 8.97 -27.53
C PHE A 13 -0.26 7.76 -26.68
N VAL A 14 -0.04 6.52 -27.14
CA VAL A 14 -0.62 5.31 -26.51
C VAL A 14 0.21 4.76 -25.33
N LEU A 15 1.47 5.20 -25.13
CA LEU A 15 2.35 4.58 -24.12
C LEU A 15 2.35 5.23 -22.72
N ALA A 16 1.61 6.30 -22.48
CA ALA A 16 1.57 6.94 -21.15
C ALA A 16 0.53 6.28 -20.23
N SER A 17 0.78 5.03 -19.82
CA SER A 17 0.00 4.40 -18.75
C SER A 17 0.50 4.89 -17.38
N PRO A 18 -0.37 5.32 -16.45
CA PRO A 18 0.06 5.64 -15.09
C PRO A 18 0.54 4.37 -14.39
N LEU A 19 1.80 4.38 -13.93
CA LEU A 19 2.33 3.32 -13.06
C LEU A 19 1.75 3.50 -11.66
N SER A 20 0.69 2.76 -11.33
CA SER A 20 0.23 2.62 -9.96
C SER A 20 1.18 1.68 -9.22
N GLN A 21 1.88 2.19 -8.21
CA GLN A 21 2.76 1.38 -7.37
C GLN A 21 1.97 0.90 -6.15
N ALA A 22 1.68 -0.40 -6.09
CA ALA A 22 1.16 -1.05 -4.90
C ALA A 22 2.31 -1.71 -4.14
N GLU A 23 2.52 -1.33 -2.88
CA GLU A 23 3.49 -2.01 -2.02
C GLU A 23 2.94 -3.37 -1.62
N THR A 24 3.81 -4.39 -1.56
CA THR A 24 3.42 -5.76 -1.20
C THR A 24 4.32 -6.30 -0.10
N LEU A 25 3.74 -7.07 0.83
CA LEU A 25 4.47 -7.80 1.86
C LEU A 25 4.04 -9.27 1.86
N ARG A 26 5.02 -10.17 2.01
CA ARG A 26 4.76 -11.60 2.14
C ARG A 26 4.65 -12.01 3.60
N CYS A 27 3.54 -12.66 3.93
CA CYS A 27 3.27 -13.27 5.21
C CYS A 27 3.16 -14.78 5.02
N GLY A 28 4.27 -15.51 5.23
CA GLY A 28 4.34 -16.93 4.91
C GLY A 28 4.11 -17.21 3.43
N SER A 29 3.06 -17.97 3.10
CA SER A 29 2.65 -18.25 1.72
C SER A 29 1.70 -17.21 1.12
N GLN A 30 1.20 -16.28 1.93
CA GLN A 30 0.21 -15.27 1.51
C GLN A 30 0.88 -13.91 1.28
N LEU A 31 0.19 -13.06 0.51
CA LEU A 31 0.61 -11.70 0.21
C LEU A 31 -0.45 -10.72 0.67
N ILE A 32 0.00 -9.62 1.26
CA ILE A 32 -0.79 -8.41 1.48
C ILE A 32 -0.28 -7.30 0.57
N SER A 33 -1.15 -6.36 0.25
CA SER A 33 -0.78 -5.15 -0.50
C SER A 33 -1.48 -3.92 0.04
N THR A 34 -0.96 -2.75 -0.28
CA THR A 34 -1.70 -1.50 -0.05
C THR A 34 -3.12 -1.61 -0.63
N GLY A 35 -4.10 -1.13 0.13
CA GLY A 35 -5.52 -1.31 -0.13
C GLY A 35 -6.16 -2.50 0.58
N ASP A 36 -5.41 -3.49 1.08
CA ASP A 36 -5.99 -4.59 1.87
C ASP A 36 -6.64 -4.06 3.15
N ARG A 37 -7.67 -4.75 3.63
CA ARG A 37 -8.35 -4.38 4.88
C ARG A 37 -7.61 -4.90 6.11
N THR A 38 -7.73 -4.21 7.25
CA THR A 38 -7.15 -4.64 8.54
C THR A 38 -7.45 -6.12 8.85
N PHE A 39 -8.70 -6.56 8.69
CA PHE A 39 -9.07 -7.97 8.92
C PHE A 39 -8.43 -8.94 7.93
N GLU A 40 -8.19 -8.52 6.68
CA GLU A 40 -7.55 -9.35 5.66
C GLU A 40 -6.08 -9.51 5.98
N VAL A 41 -5.44 -8.42 6.40
CA VAL A 41 -4.05 -8.42 6.85
C VAL A 41 -3.89 -9.31 8.07
N GLU A 42 -4.71 -9.15 9.11
CA GLU A 42 -4.62 -9.99 10.31
C GLU A 42 -4.87 -11.46 10.00
N ARG A 43 -5.83 -11.78 9.14
CA ARG A 43 -6.07 -13.16 8.70
C ARG A 43 -4.88 -13.75 7.95
N LYS A 44 -4.18 -12.93 7.15
CA LYS A 44 -3.06 -13.40 6.32
C LYS A 44 -1.72 -13.45 7.05
N CYS A 45 -1.49 -12.50 7.94
CA CYS A 45 -0.21 -12.29 8.63
C CYS A 45 -0.24 -12.74 10.10
N GLY A 46 -1.42 -13.06 10.63
CA GLY A 46 -1.63 -13.27 12.06
C GLY A 46 -1.73 -11.96 12.83
N THR A 47 -1.82 -12.09 14.15
CA THR A 47 -1.85 -10.95 15.07
C THR A 47 -0.47 -10.27 15.09
N PRO A 48 -0.39 -8.94 14.92
CA PRO A 48 0.85 -8.18 15.05
C PRO A 48 1.37 -8.21 16.49
N VAL A 49 2.65 -7.92 16.65
CA VAL A 49 3.30 -7.80 17.97
C VAL A 49 2.80 -6.57 18.72
N GLN A 50 2.53 -5.48 17.99
CA GLN A 50 2.04 -4.23 18.54
C GLN A 50 1.05 -3.56 17.57
N ARG A 51 0.04 -2.89 18.14
CA ARG A 51 -0.90 -2.01 17.43
C ARG A 51 -1.00 -0.70 18.18
N ASP A 52 -0.63 0.39 17.52
CA ASP A 52 -0.66 1.73 18.11
C ASP A 52 -1.62 2.62 17.33
N LEU A 53 -2.51 3.31 18.05
CA LEU A 53 -3.28 4.42 17.49
C LEU A 53 -2.37 5.65 17.50
N ILE A 54 -1.89 6.06 16.32
CA ILE A 54 -0.89 7.12 16.18
C ILE A 54 -1.48 8.47 15.75
N GLY A 55 -2.76 8.50 15.41
CA GLY A 55 -3.45 9.76 15.13
C GLY A 55 -4.72 9.60 14.32
N HIS A 56 -5.08 10.67 13.62
CA HIS A 56 -6.27 10.76 12.79
C HIS A 56 -5.97 11.52 11.49
N THR A 57 -6.77 11.26 10.45
CA THR A 57 -6.74 12.00 9.19
C THR A 57 -8.15 12.20 8.66
N LEU A 58 -8.28 13.04 7.64
CA LEU A 58 -9.54 13.24 6.95
C LEU A 58 -9.61 12.30 5.75
N GLY A 59 -10.70 11.54 5.67
CA GLY A 59 -10.99 10.70 4.52
C GLY A 59 -11.30 11.51 3.26
N PRO A 60 -11.64 10.83 2.14
CA PRO A 60 -11.99 11.48 0.89
C PRO A 60 -13.07 12.55 1.08
N TYR A 61 -12.85 13.73 0.50
CA TYR A 61 -13.73 14.90 0.64
C TYR A 61 -13.91 15.44 2.07
N ALA A 62 -13.03 15.07 3.01
CA ALA A 62 -13.05 15.52 4.40
C ALA A 62 -14.38 15.32 5.14
N ARG A 63 -15.18 14.34 4.72
CA ARG A 63 -16.49 14.05 5.33
C ARG A 63 -16.40 13.16 6.57
N GLN A 64 -15.28 12.49 6.77
CA GLN A 64 -15.09 11.48 7.80
C GLN A 64 -13.68 11.61 8.37
N GLU A 65 -13.57 11.57 9.69
CA GLU A 65 -12.29 11.39 10.36
C GLU A 65 -11.96 9.90 10.40
N LEU A 66 -10.75 9.55 9.97
CA LEU A 66 -10.22 8.20 9.93
C LEU A 66 -9.11 8.09 10.94
N VAL A 67 -9.16 7.06 11.78
CA VAL A 67 -8.06 6.69 12.67
C VAL A 67 -6.86 6.27 11.85
N ILE A 68 -5.66 6.66 12.29
CA ILE A 68 -4.40 6.13 11.81
C ILE A 68 -3.87 5.15 12.85
N GLU A 69 -3.67 3.91 12.44
CA GLU A 69 -3.02 2.89 13.26
C GLU A 69 -1.70 2.46 12.63
N GLU A 70 -0.74 2.10 13.46
CA GLU A 70 0.49 1.45 13.07
C GLU A 70 0.56 0.06 13.69
N TRP A 71 0.79 -0.95 12.86
CA TRP A 71 0.91 -2.34 13.30
C TRP A 71 2.33 -2.84 13.04
N LEU A 72 2.94 -3.45 14.05
CA LEU A 72 4.30 -3.95 14.01
C LEU A 72 4.34 -5.48 13.88
N TYR A 73 5.06 -5.98 12.88
CA TYR A 73 5.35 -7.40 12.68
C TYR A 73 6.86 -7.67 12.72
N GLY A 74 7.24 -8.85 13.20
CA GLY A 74 8.63 -9.29 13.27
C GLY A 74 9.25 -9.18 14.68
N PRO A 75 10.59 -9.19 14.79
CA PRO A 75 11.54 -9.21 13.68
C PRO A 75 11.59 -10.59 13.01
N ASN A 76 11.58 -10.62 11.67
CA ASN A 76 11.87 -11.82 10.89
C ASN A 76 13.24 -11.64 10.22
N ASN A 77 14.21 -12.47 10.58
CA ASN A 77 15.62 -12.33 10.15
C ASN A 77 16.18 -10.91 10.41
N GLY A 78 15.87 -10.33 11.57
CA GLY A 78 16.31 -9.00 11.97
C GLY A 78 15.60 -7.84 11.24
N MET A 79 14.47 -8.09 10.57
CA MET A 79 13.67 -7.07 9.90
C MET A 79 12.28 -6.97 10.54
N PHE A 80 11.91 -5.78 10.96
CA PHE A 80 10.55 -5.40 11.31
C PHE A 80 9.78 -4.94 10.08
N SER A 81 8.50 -5.26 10.03
CA SER A 81 7.55 -4.68 9.08
C SER A 81 6.56 -3.81 9.82
N ILE A 82 6.48 -2.55 9.41
CA ILE A 82 5.61 -1.53 9.99
C ILE A 82 4.50 -1.26 8.98
N LEU A 83 3.27 -1.53 9.37
CA LEU A 83 2.09 -1.38 8.52
C LEU A 83 1.26 -0.20 9.01
N THR A 84 1.09 0.82 8.16
CA THR A 84 0.23 1.97 8.50
C THR A 84 -1.15 1.79 7.89
N PHE A 85 -2.18 1.89 8.72
CA PHE A 85 -3.58 1.85 8.33
C PHE A 85 -4.21 3.24 8.44
N GLN A 86 -5.12 3.54 7.52
CA GLN A 86 -6.06 4.66 7.64
C GLN A 86 -7.48 4.12 7.61
N GLY A 87 -8.24 4.36 8.67
CA GLY A 87 -9.49 3.69 8.92
C GLY A 87 -9.26 2.18 8.98
N ASN A 88 -9.76 1.46 7.97
CA ASN A 88 -9.58 0.01 7.87
C ASN A 88 -8.70 -0.43 6.68
N ARG A 89 -7.99 0.49 6.02
CA ARG A 89 -7.20 0.20 4.81
C ARG A 89 -5.71 0.34 5.06
N LEU A 90 -4.94 -0.64 4.60
CA LEU A 90 -3.48 -0.58 4.58
C LEU A 90 -3.03 0.46 3.56
N VAL A 91 -2.31 1.49 3.99
CA VAL A 91 -1.86 2.58 3.11
C VAL A 91 -0.35 2.62 2.92
N ARG A 92 0.41 1.95 3.79
CA ARG A 92 1.87 1.93 3.72
C ARG A 92 2.46 0.67 4.34
N ILE A 93 3.53 0.17 3.74
CA ILE A 93 4.34 -0.94 4.21
C ILE A 93 5.79 -0.49 4.29
N GLU A 94 6.31 -0.38 5.50
CA GLU A 94 7.73 -0.07 5.73
C GLU A 94 8.47 -1.29 6.28
N SER A 95 9.74 -1.44 5.93
CA SER A 95 10.62 -2.48 6.49
C SER A 95 11.83 -1.82 7.15
N ARG A 96 12.11 -2.17 8.41
CA ARG A 96 13.18 -1.58 9.21
C ARG A 96 14.04 -2.66 9.85
N ARG A 97 15.36 -2.57 9.65
CA ARG A 97 16.31 -3.53 10.25
C ARG A 97 16.58 -3.17 11.71
N ASP A 98 16.54 -4.18 12.57
CA ASP A 98 16.94 -4.12 13.97
C ASP A 98 18.45 -3.84 14.05
N HIS A 99 18.85 -2.79 14.76
CA HIS A 99 20.23 -2.30 14.84
C HIS A 99 20.92 -2.73 16.13
#